data_AF-A0A378TWR1-F1
#
_entry.id   AF-A0A378TWR1-F1
#
_cell.length_a   1.000
_cell.length_b   1.000
_cell.length_c   1.000
_cell.angle_alpha   90.00
_cell.angle_beta   90.00
_cell.angle_gamma   90.00
#
_symmetry.space_group_name_H-M   'P 1'
#
loop_
_entity.id
_entity.type
_entity.pdbx_description
1 polymer ?
#
loop_
_entity_poly.entity_id
_entity_poly.type
_entity_poly.pdbx_seq_one_letter_code
_entity_poly.pdbx_strand_id
1 'polypeptide(L)'
;MGELAAGKTAVDAALFEGKEPVLQANNADTSKEDIGLTDTSNKPRSNLMSNVELSGFSATSSAGTITGTLGTRANKDITGAKIMQNRAADGVWSCTINGSGATGWKDKFIPTGCTAQ
;
A
#
# COMPACT_ATOMS: atom_id res chain seq x y z
N MET A 1 2.95 -8.94 -3.50
CA MET A 1 3.67 -7.79 -4.13
C MET A 1 2.90 -7.18 -5.28
N GLY A 2 2.45 -7.97 -6.28
CA GLY A 2 1.79 -7.42 -7.47
C GLY A 2 0.60 -6.48 -7.17
N GLU A 3 -0.21 -6.79 -6.16
CA GLU A 3 -1.39 -5.99 -5.81
C GLU A 3 -1.05 -4.59 -5.28
N LEU A 4 -0.17 -4.47 -4.27
CA LEU A 4 0.27 -3.16 -3.76
C LEU A 4 1.12 -2.39 -4.78
N ALA A 5 1.87 -3.11 -5.62
CA ALA A 5 2.67 -2.48 -6.66
C ALA A 5 1.82 -1.80 -7.74
N ALA A 6 0.63 -2.31 -8.03
CA ALA A 6 -0.32 -1.66 -8.94
C ALA A 6 -0.81 -0.30 -8.40
N GLY A 7 -0.94 -0.18 -7.07
CA GLY A 7 -1.32 1.09 -6.42
C GLY A 7 -0.31 2.23 -6.64
N LYS A 8 0.97 1.91 -6.89
CA LYS A 8 2.01 2.94 -7.12
C LYS A 8 1.71 3.80 -8.34
N THR A 9 1.32 3.17 -9.45
CA THR A 9 0.98 3.87 -10.69
C THR A 9 -0.24 4.78 -10.50
N ALA A 10 -1.25 4.32 -9.75
CA ALA A 10 -2.43 5.14 -9.46
C ALA A 10 -2.08 6.33 -8.55
N VAL A 11 -1.24 6.13 -7.53
CA VAL A 11 -0.71 7.23 -6.69
C VAL A 11 0.08 8.23 -7.54
N ASP A 12 0.97 7.77 -8.42
CA ASP A 12 1.76 8.66 -9.28
C ASP A 12 0.87 9.47 -10.23
N ALA A 13 -0.17 8.87 -10.80
CA ALA A 13 -1.13 9.57 -11.64
C ALA A 13 -1.92 10.64 -10.86
N ALA A 14 -2.44 10.29 -9.67
CA ALA A 14 -3.14 11.22 -8.80
C ALA A 14 -2.28 12.44 -8.43
N LEU A 15 -1.05 12.20 -8.00
CA LEU A 15 -0.10 13.25 -7.65
C LEU A 15 0.29 14.11 -8.87
N PHE A 16 0.42 13.51 -10.05
CA PHE A 16 0.69 14.23 -11.29
C PHE A 16 -0.44 15.18 -11.68
N GLU A 17 -1.69 14.79 -11.40
CA GLU A 17 -2.87 15.64 -11.58
C GLU A 17 -3.07 16.66 -10.44
N GLY A 18 -2.19 16.67 -9.43
CA GLY A 18 -2.30 17.55 -8.26
C GLY A 18 -3.39 17.14 -7.26
N LYS A 19 -3.85 15.89 -7.32
CA LYS A 19 -4.89 15.34 -6.44
C LYS A 19 -4.28 14.57 -5.27
N GLU A 20 -5.01 14.52 -4.17
CA GLU A 20 -4.68 13.68 -3.02
C GLU A 20 -5.11 12.21 -3.27
N PRO A 21 -4.18 11.24 -3.25
CA PRO A 21 -4.51 9.83 -3.38
C PRO A 21 -5.26 9.32 -2.13
N VAL A 22 -6.38 8.62 -2.32
CA VAL A 22 -7.20 8.08 -1.24
C VAL A 22 -7.60 6.62 -1.46
N LEU A 23 -8.06 5.97 -0.39
CA LEU A 23 -8.63 4.61 -0.40
C LEU A 23 -10.15 4.67 -0.20
N GLN A 24 -10.84 5.38 -1.08
CA GLN A 24 -12.27 5.65 -0.94
C GLN A 24 -12.94 5.48 -2.30
N ALA A 25 -13.44 4.28 -2.55
CA ALA A 25 -14.22 4.01 -3.75
C ALA A 25 -15.44 4.93 -3.81
N ASN A 26 -15.74 5.44 -5.01
CA ASN A 26 -16.79 6.43 -5.28
C ASN A 26 -16.61 7.78 -4.56
N ASN A 27 -15.37 8.20 -4.29
CA ASN A 27 -15.14 9.57 -3.86
C ASN A 27 -15.57 10.55 -4.97
N ALA A 28 -16.42 11.52 -4.62
CA ALA A 28 -16.93 12.53 -5.54
C ALA A 28 -16.12 13.85 -5.49
N ASP A 29 -15.15 13.95 -4.58
CA ASP A 29 -14.28 15.11 -4.44
C ASP A 29 -13.25 15.14 -5.58
N THR A 30 -13.29 16.20 -6.40
CA THR A 30 -12.39 16.35 -7.56
C THR A 30 -10.94 16.64 -7.18
N SER A 31 -10.68 17.01 -5.91
CA SER A 31 -9.33 17.19 -5.39
C SER A 31 -8.68 15.88 -4.94
N LYS A 32 -9.41 14.76 -5.00
CA LYS A 32 -8.98 13.45 -4.53
C LYS A 32 -9.13 12.42 -5.64
N GLU A 33 -8.26 11.41 -5.60
CA GLU A 33 -8.30 10.31 -6.56
C GLU A 33 -8.25 8.98 -5.81
N ASP A 34 -9.21 8.08 -6.08
CA ASP A 34 -9.19 6.74 -5.52
C ASP A 34 -8.15 5.89 -6.24
N ILE A 35 -7.25 5.25 -5.48
CA ILE A 35 -6.17 4.44 -6.06
C ILE A 35 -6.57 2.99 -6.34
N GLY A 36 -7.84 2.62 -6.12
CA GLY A 36 -8.42 1.35 -6.55
C GLY A 36 -8.00 0.12 -5.76
N LEU A 37 -7.36 0.29 -4.59
CA LEU A 37 -6.95 -0.84 -3.72
C LEU A 37 -8.08 -1.32 -2.80
N THR A 38 -9.13 -0.51 -2.61
CA THR A 38 -10.29 -0.85 -1.78
C THR A 38 -11.57 -1.04 -2.60
N ASP A 39 -12.53 -1.75 -2.02
CA ASP A 39 -13.90 -1.84 -2.52
C ASP A 39 -14.78 -0.69 -1.99
N THR A 40 -16.07 -0.70 -2.33
CA THR A 40 -17.06 0.30 -1.89
C THR A 40 -17.32 0.30 -0.38
N SER A 41 -16.77 -0.67 0.36
CA SER A 41 -16.82 -0.75 1.82
C SER A 41 -15.47 -0.40 2.46
N ASN A 42 -14.56 0.22 1.70
CA ASN A 42 -13.20 0.56 2.12
C ASN A 42 -12.40 -0.65 2.64
N LYS A 43 -12.70 -1.85 2.13
CA LYS A 43 -11.95 -3.07 2.43
C LYS A 43 -10.96 -3.37 1.31
N PRO A 44 -9.77 -3.93 1.62
CA PRO A 44 -8.84 -4.35 0.57
C PRO A 44 -9.54 -5.29 -0.41
N ARG A 45 -9.36 -5.06 -1.73
CA ARG A 45 -9.87 -5.98 -2.76
C ARG A 45 -9.16 -7.33 -2.78
N SER A 46 -7.97 -7.40 -2.20
CA SER A 46 -7.15 -8.60 -2.11
C SER A 46 -7.73 -9.60 -1.12
N ASN A 47 -7.65 -10.89 -1.46
CA ASN A 47 -7.98 -11.98 -0.55
C ASN A 47 -6.83 -12.35 0.42
N LEU A 48 -5.65 -11.73 0.27
CA LEU A 48 -4.46 -11.95 1.11
C LEU A 48 -4.12 -10.76 2.00
N MET A 49 -4.87 -9.66 1.93
CA MET A 49 -4.70 -8.49 2.79
C MET A 49 -5.89 -8.35 3.75
N SER A 50 -5.59 -8.08 5.01
CA SER A 50 -6.61 -7.75 6.03
C SER A 50 -6.83 -6.25 6.15
N ASN A 51 -5.83 -5.44 5.78
CA ASN A 51 -5.92 -3.98 5.77
C ASN A 51 -5.04 -3.38 4.67
N VAL A 52 -5.41 -2.20 4.19
CA VAL A 52 -4.59 -1.33 3.35
C VAL A 52 -4.77 0.11 3.82
N GLU A 53 -3.68 0.86 3.91
CA GLU A 53 -3.66 2.25 4.38
C GLU A 53 -2.71 3.09 3.53
N LEU A 54 -3.02 4.38 3.44
CA LEU A 54 -2.16 5.41 2.85
C LEU A 54 -1.72 6.37 3.95
N SER A 55 -0.47 6.84 3.85
CA SER A 55 0.04 7.90 4.73
C SER A 55 0.97 8.84 3.98
N GLY A 56 0.99 10.10 4.37
CA GLY A 56 1.94 11.12 3.87
C GLY A 56 1.59 11.79 2.55
N PHE A 57 0.81 11.15 1.67
CA PHE A 57 0.38 11.75 0.41
C PHE A 57 -0.64 12.87 0.62
N SER A 58 -0.49 13.97 -0.14
CA SER A 58 -1.47 15.06 -0.18
C SER A 58 -1.30 15.87 -1.47
N ALA A 59 -2.17 16.85 -1.71
CA ALA A 59 -2.02 17.80 -2.81
C ALA A 59 -0.71 18.62 -2.76
N THR A 60 -0.03 18.67 -1.60
CA THR A 60 1.22 19.40 -1.39
C THR A 60 2.41 18.50 -1.01
N SER A 61 2.18 17.20 -0.83
CA SER A 61 3.19 16.22 -0.44
C SER A 61 3.13 15.01 -1.36
N SER A 62 4.22 14.81 -2.10
CA SER A 62 4.39 13.66 -2.98
C SER A 62 5.10 12.47 -2.30
N ALA A 63 5.61 12.67 -1.08
CA ALA A 63 6.23 11.62 -0.29
C ALA A 63 5.17 10.92 0.57
N GLY A 64 5.25 9.60 0.69
CA GLY A 64 4.24 8.85 1.43
C GLY A 64 4.46 7.35 1.38
N THR A 65 3.52 6.60 1.93
CA THR A 65 3.58 5.14 2.01
C THR A 65 2.22 4.51 1.74
N ILE A 66 2.23 3.45 0.93
CA ILE A 66 1.12 2.49 0.83
C ILE A 66 1.47 1.29 1.70
N THR A 67 0.70 1.02 2.74
CA THR A 67 0.92 -0.13 3.63
C THR A 67 -0.21 -1.13 3.46
N GLY A 68 0.13 -2.38 3.15
CA GLY A 68 -0.80 -3.50 3.21
C GLY A 68 -0.43 -4.46 4.33
N THR A 69 -1.41 -4.86 5.14
CA THR A 69 -1.23 -5.88 6.18
C THR A 69 -1.70 -7.22 5.64
N LEU A 70 -0.83 -8.22 5.65
CA LEU A 70 -1.16 -9.58 5.23
C LEU A 70 -2.15 -10.22 6.21
N GLY A 71 -3.13 -10.95 5.67
CA GLY A 71 -4.12 -11.66 6.47
C GLY A 71 -5.21 -12.27 5.61
N THR A 72 -6.39 -12.44 6.19
CA THR A 72 -7.55 -13.07 5.53
C THR A 72 -7.26 -14.52 5.15
N ARG A 73 -6.77 -14.78 3.92
CA ARG A 73 -6.36 -16.13 3.47
C ARG A 73 -4.84 -16.33 3.44
N ALA A 74 -4.06 -15.38 3.96
CA ALA A 74 -2.62 -15.53 4.08
C ALA A 74 -2.23 -16.71 4.99
N ASN A 75 -1.07 -17.32 4.74
CA ASN A 75 -0.53 -18.36 5.60
C ASN A 75 -0.32 -17.79 7.02
N LYS A 76 -0.64 -18.59 8.04
CA LYS A 76 -0.45 -18.26 9.46
C LYS A 76 0.95 -17.72 9.78
N ASP A 77 1.97 -18.21 9.07
CA ASP A 77 3.36 -17.79 9.29
C ASP A 77 3.65 -16.34 8.84
N ILE A 78 2.80 -15.75 7.99
CA ILE A 78 2.98 -14.39 7.43
C ILE A 78 1.81 -13.46 7.72
N THR A 79 0.71 -13.97 8.28
CA THR A 79 -0.44 -13.17 8.71
C THR A 79 0.00 -12.15 9.77
N GLY A 80 -0.34 -10.88 9.54
CA GLY A 80 0.05 -9.75 10.39
C GLY A 80 1.31 -9.01 9.93
N ALA A 81 2.09 -9.59 9.02
CA ALA A 81 3.22 -8.87 8.41
C ALA A 81 2.73 -7.70 7.55
N LYS A 82 3.50 -6.62 7.54
CA LYS A 82 3.18 -5.39 6.79
C LYS A 82 4.12 -5.22 5.62
N ILE A 83 3.56 -4.98 4.45
CA ILE A 83 4.29 -4.64 3.23
C ILE A 83 4.09 -3.15 3.00
N MET A 84 5.19 -2.42 2.84
CA MET A 84 5.19 -0.97 2.63
C MET A 84 5.81 -0.66 1.27
N GLN A 85 5.10 0.12 0.46
CA GLN A 85 5.63 0.78 -0.73
C GLN A 85 5.84 2.25 -0.35
N ASN A 86 7.09 2.66 -0.21
CA ASN A 86 7.46 4.00 0.22
C ASN A 86 7.84 4.81 -1.01
N ARG A 87 7.28 6.02 -1.12
CA ARG A 87 7.60 6.99 -2.16
C ARG A 87 8.35 8.14 -1.52
N ALA A 88 9.55 8.43 -2.01
CA ALA A 88 10.30 9.62 -1.65
C ALA A 88 9.78 10.85 -2.43
N ALA A 89 10.13 12.05 -1.96
CA ALA A 89 9.65 13.30 -2.57
C ALA A 89 10.16 13.50 -4.01
N ASP A 90 11.28 12.87 -4.36
CA ASP A 90 11.85 12.80 -5.70
C ASP A 90 11.14 11.79 -6.62
N GLY A 91 10.12 11.09 -6.13
CA GLY A 91 9.34 10.10 -6.87
C GLY A 91 9.95 8.69 -6.90
N VAL A 92 11.05 8.45 -6.20
CA VAL A 92 11.64 7.12 -6.12
C VAL A 92 10.81 6.25 -5.19
N TRP A 93 10.47 5.05 -5.66
CA TRP A 93 9.76 4.03 -4.88
C TRP A 93 10.73 3.00 -4.31
N SER A 94 10.58 2.69 -3.03
CA SER A 94 11.19 1.53 -2.37
C SER A 94 10.12 0.63 -1.77
N CYS A 95 10.50 -0.62 -1.51
CA CYS A 95 9.62 -1.59 -0.85
C CYS A 95 10.30 -2.10 0.41
N THR A 96 9.61 -2.04 1.54
CA THR A 96 10.05 -2.64 2.79
C THR A 96 9.00 -3.59 3.35
N ILE A 97 9.44 -4.54 4.16
CA ILE A 97 8.55 -5.49 4.83
C ILE A 97 8.89 -5.54 6.31
N ASN A 98 7.87 -5.32 7.12
CA ASN A 98 7.93 -5.56 8.55
C ASN A 98 7.21 -6.87 8.88
N GLY A 99 8.01 -7.89 9.20
CA GLY A 99 7.53 -9.21 9.60
C GLY A 99 7.12 -9.35 11.07
N SER A 100 7.39 -8.35 11.93
CA SER A 100 7.19 -8.46 13.39
C SER A 100 5.75 -8.75 13.80
N GLY A 101 4.77 -8.42 12.97
CA GLY A 101 3.36 -8.73 13.21
C GLY A 101 2.99 -10.19 12.95
N ALA A 102 3.87 -10.98 12.33
CA ALA A 102 3.65 -12.39 12.02
C ALA A 102 4.52 -13.28 12.91
N THR A 103 3.89 -14.25 13.57
CA THR A 103 4.56 -15.11 14.56
C THR A 103 5.52 -16.13 13.94
N GLY A 104 5.31 -16.50 12.67
CA GLY A 104 6.13 -17.47 11.95
C GLY A 104 7.10 -16.84 10.94
N TRP A 105 7.33 -15.52 11.01
CA TRP A 105 8.08 -14.79 10.00
C TRP A 105 9.53 -15.29 9.86
N LYS A 106 10.01 -15.30 8.62
CA LYS A 106 11.40 -15.61 8.27
C LYS A 106 11.84 -14.65 7.17
N ASP A 107 13.07 -14.17 7.23
CA ASP A 107 13.58 -13.19 6.25
C ASP A 107 13.54 -13.70 4.81
N LYS A 108 13.60 -15.02 4.61
CA LYS A 108 13.42 -15.64 3.28
C LYS A 108 12.03 -15.39 2.65
N PHE A 109 11.06 -14.90 3.41
CA PHE A 109 9.75 -14.49 2.88
C PHE A 109 9.77 -13.10 2.26
N ILE A 110 10.87 -12.36 2.41
CA ILE A 110 11.09 -11.10 1.71
C ILE A 110 11.44 -11.42 0.25
N PRO A 111 10.60 -11.00 -0.71
CA PRO A 111 10.87 -11.21 -2.13
C PRO A 111 11.97 -10.26 -2.61
N THR A 112 12.60 -10.64 -3.72
CA THR A 112 13.54 -9.79 -4.43
C THR A 112 12.89 -8.45 -4.80
N GLY A 113 13.55 -7.35 -4.45
CA GLY A 113 13.06 -5.99 -4.66
C GLY A 113 12.41 -5.34 -3.44
N CYS A 114 12.29 -6.05 -2.32
CA CYS A 114 11.96 -5.48 -1.02
C CYS A 114 13.07 -5.75 0.00
N THR A 115 13.16 -4.93 1.04
CA THR A 115 14.10 -5.12 2.15
C THR A 115 13.34 -5.29 3.47
N ALA A 116 14.02 -5.81 4.50
CA ALA A 116 13.48 -5.75 5.86
C ALA A 116 13.36 -4.29 6.33
N GLN A 117 12.37 -4.01 7.17
CA GLN A 117 12.21 -2.74 7.89
C GLN A 117 12.56 -2.90 9.36
#